data_AF-A0A196M7H5-F1
#
_entry.id   AF-A0A196M7H5-F1
#
_cell.length_a   1.000
_cell.length_b   1.000
_cell.length_c   1.000
_cell.angle_alpha   90.00
_cell.angle_beta   90.00
_cell.angle_gamma   90.00
#
_symmetry.space_group_name_H-M   'P 1'
#
loop_
_entity.id
_entity.type
_entity.pdbx_description
1 polymer ?
#
loop_
_entity_poly.entity_id
_entity_poly.type
_entity_poly.pdbx_seq_one_letter_code
_entity_poly.pdbx_strand_id
1 'polypeptide(L)'
;MGQGKTIIIVLVTLVIGFSGGYLLRPVIAPAEQAAIAATAPPAVPLSSEARGTQYFMANIDEARQVAAGCRDGSVRGGECATAEEAIIKVDAAERRRRFLGN
;
A
#
# COMPACT_ATOMS: atom_id res chain seq x y z
N MET A 1 -10.79 44.69 -12.66
CA MET A 1 -11.33 43.48 -13.36
C MET A 1 -10.26 42.48 -13.83
N GLY A 2 -8.98 42.59 -13.44
CA GLY A 2 -7.92 41.67 -13.90
C GLY A 2 -7.58 40.52 -12.94
N GLN A 3 -7.62 40.78 -11.63
CA GLN A 3 -7.06 39.89 -10.60
C GLN A 3 -7.85 38.59 -10.41
N GLY A 4 -9.19 38.67 -10.40
CA GLY A 4 -10.04 37.48 -10.27
C GLY A 4 -9.90 36.52 -11.45
N LYS A 5 -9.72 37.04 -12.67
CA LYS A 5 -9.51 36.20 -13.86
C LYS A 5 -8.18 35.45 -13.78
N THR A 6 -7.12 36.13 -13.31
CA THR A 6 -5.81 35.50 -13.13
C THR A 6 -5.84 34.40 -12.06
N ILE A 7 -6.52 34.63 -10.93
CA ILE A 7 -6.68 33.61 -9.86
C ILE A 7 -7.43 32.38 -10.38
N ILE A 8 -8.52 32.57 -11.13
CA ILE A 8 -9.29 31.47 -11.71
C ILE A 8 -8.42 30.66 -12.68
N ILE A 9 -7.64 31.34 -13.54
CA ILE A 9 -6.74 30.65 -14.48
C ILE A 9 -5.71 29.80 -13.73
N VAL A 10 -5.10 30.34 -12.66
CA VAL A 10 -4.11 29.61 -11.84
C VAL A 10 -4.74 28.39 -11.15
N LEU A 11 -5.95 28.51 -10.62
CA LEU A 11 -6.64 27.39 -9.98
C LEU A 11 -6.98 26.29 -10.98
N VAL A 12 -7.48 26.66 -12.16
CA VAL A 12 -7.83 25.69 -13.21
C VAL A 12 -6.59 24.94 -13.68
N THR A 13 -5.47 25.62 -13.92
CA THR A 13 -4.23 24.95 -14.36
C THR A 13 -3.65 24.06 -13.27
N LEU A 14 -3.72 24.47 -11.99
CA LEU A 14 -3.30 23.67 -10.84
C LEU A 14 -4.11 22.37 -10.75
N VAL A 15 -5.44 22.45 -10.85
CA VAL A 15 -6.33 21.28 -10.77
C VAL A 15 -6.07 20.32 -11.93
N ILE A 16 -5.93 20.82 -13.16
CA ILE A 16 -5.65 19.97 -14.33
C ILE A 16 -4.29 19.27 -14.17
N GLY A 17 -3.25 20.00 -13.76
CA GLY A 17 -1.91 19.45 -13.53
C GLY A 17 -1.88 18.42 -12.40
N PHE A 18 -2.57 18.69 -11.29
CA PHE A 18 -2.64 17.78 -10.14
C PHE A 18 -3.43 16.51 -10.50
N SER A 19 -4.57 16.65 -11.17
CA SER A 19 -5.40 15.52 -11.59
C SER A 19 -4.67 14.64 -12.61
N GLY A 20 -4.05 15.25 -13.63
CA GLY A 20 -3.26 14.53 -14.62
C GLY A 20 -2.05 13.84 -14.01
N GLY A 21 -1.33 14.54 -13.13
CA GLY A 21 -0.19 13.98 -12.40
C GLY A 21 -0.58 12.87 -11.43
N TYR A 22 -1.78 12.88 -10.86
CA TYR A 22 -2.32 11.84 -9.99
C TYR A 22 -2.81 10.62 -10.78
N LEU A 23 -3.51 10.83 -11.89
CA LEU A 23 -3.95 9.75 -12.79
C LEU A 23 -2.77 9.04 -13.47
N LEU A 24 -1.72 9.78 -13.83
CA LEU A 24 -0.47 9.25 -14.39
C LEU A 24 0.51 8.75 -13.32
N ARG A 25 0.09 8.66 -12.05
CA ARG A 25 0.87 8.13 -10.94
C ARG A 25 0.54 6.68 -10.57
N PRO A 26 0.23 5.73 -11.50
CA PRO A 26 0.19 4.35 -11.05
C PRO A 26 1.63 3.97 -10.66
N VAL A 27 1.77 3.16 -9.60
CA VAL A 27 3.04 2.54 -9.13
C VAL A 27 3.78 3.28 -7.99
N ILE A 28 3.09 3.74 -6.93
CA ILE A 28 3.73 3.89 -5.58
C ILE A 28 2.84 3.37 -4.42
N ALA A 29 1.53 3.21 -4.60
CA ALA A 29 0.68 2.47 -3.66
C ALA A 29 0.22 1.15 -4.30
N PRO A 30 0.09 0.04 -3.55
CA PRO A 30 -0.52 -1.16 -4.07
C PRO A 30 -1.94 -0.79 -4.50
N ALA A 31 -2.23 -0.93 -5.79
CA ALA A 31 -3.57 -0.74 -6.29
C ALA A 31 -4.43 -1.83 -5.65
N GLU A 32 -5.26 -1.47 -4.67
CA GLU A 32 -6.50 -2.21 -4.48
C GLU A 32 -7.20 -2.19 -5.84
N GLN A 33 -7.39 -3.38 -6.39
CA GLN A 33 -8.05 -3.60 -7.65
C GLN A 33 -9.39 -2.86 -7.65
N ALA A 34 -9.41 -1.68 -8.25
CA ALA A 34 -10.56 -1.15 -8.93
C ALA A 34 -10.85 -2.05 -10.12
N ALA A 35 -11.28 -3.29 -9.82
CA ALA A 35 -11.94 -4.16 -10.75
C ALA A 35 -13.30 -3.54 -11.03
N ILE A 36 -13.32 -2.66 -12.03
CA ILE A 36 -14.53 -2.39 -12.79
C ILE A 36 -14.81 -3.69 -13.54
N ALA A 37 -15.50 -4.62 -12.89
CA ALA A 37 -16.00 -5.84 -13.50
C ALA A 37 -17.49 -5.97 -13.16
N ALA A 38 -18.26 -6.16 -14.22
CA ALA A 38 -19.71 -6.16 -14.24
C ALA A 38 -20.36 -7.10 -13.21
N THR A 39 -21.48 -6.65 -12.68
CA THR A 39 -22.67 -7.42 -12.28
C THR A 39 -22.43 -8.89 -11.90
N ALA A 40 -21.98 -9.13 -10.67
CA ALA A 40 -22.18 -10.39 -9.96
C ALA A 40 -22.61 -10.05 -8.52
N PRO A 41 -23.52 -10.84 -7.89
CA PRO A 41 -23.99 -10.55 -6.54
C PRO A 41 -22.80 -10.48 -5.57
N PRO A 42 -22.87 -9.66 -4.50
CA PRO A 42 -21.76 -9.48 -3.59
C PRO A 42 -21.42 -10.83 -2.96
N ALA A 43 -20.33 -11.43 -3.42
CA ALA A 43 -19.66 -12.47 -2.66
C ALA A 43 -19.34 -11.85 -1.32
N VAL A 44 -19.83 -12.47 -0.25
CA VAL A 44 -19.47 -12.14 1.13
C VAL A 44 -17.96 -11.94 1.16
N PRO A 45 -17.43 -10.78 1.57
CA PRO A 45 -16.00 -10.65 1.72
C PRO A 45 -15.61 -11.64 2.82
N LEU A 46 -15.07 -12.79 2.41
CA LEU A 46 -14.20 -13.55 3.28
C LEU A 46 -13.18 -12.51 3.76
N SER A 47 -13.11 -12.36 5.08
CA SER A 47 -12.24 -11.41 5.77
C SER A 47 -10.77 -11.75 5.49
N SER A 48 -10.36 -11.58 4.25
CA SER A 48 -8.99 -11.48 3.78
C SER A 48 -8.72 -10.00 3.60
N GLU A 49 -9.14 -9.19 4.57
CA GLU A 49 -8.60 -7.84 4.70
C GLU A 49 -7.13 -8.05 5.00
N ALA A 50 -6.29 -7.82 3.98
CA ALA A 50 -4.89 -8.18 4.02
C ALA A 50 -4.29 -7.64 5.32
N ARG A 51 -3.84 -8.55 6.19
CA ARG A 51 -3.34 -8.17 7.51
C ARG A 51 -2.28 -7.08 7.34
N GLY A 52 -2.51 -5.95 8.00
CA GLY A 52 -1.65 -4.79 7.88
C GLY A 52 -0.23 -5.08 8.38
N THR A 53 0.75 -4.30 7.92
CA THR A 53 2.16 -4.42 8.33
C THR A 53 2.32 -4.37 9.85
N GLN A 54 1.51 -3.57 10.55
CA GLN A 54 1.54 -3.45 12.00
C GLN A 54 1.18 -4.76 12.73
N TYR A 55 0.26 -5.56 12.17
CA TYR A 55 -0.09 -6.86 12.74
C TYR A 55 1.09 -7.83 12.65
N PHE A 56 1.76 -7.87 11.50
CA PHE A 56 2.93 -8.71 11.28
C PHE A 56 4.17 -8.24 12.06
N MET A 57 4.29 -6.94 12.35
CA MET A 57 5.34 -6.43 13.25
C MET A 57 5.16 -6.89 14.70
N ALA A 58 3.92 -7.10 15.15
CA ALA A 58 3.63 -7.71 16.44
C ALA A 58 3.75 -9.24 16.42
N ASN A 59 3.49 -9.88 15.27
CA ASN A 59 3.51 -11.33 15.07
C ASN A 59 4.52 -11.71 13.97
N ILE A 60 5.80 -11.56 14.27
CA ILE A 60 6.88 -11.75 13.27
C ILE A 60 7.03 -13.21 12.83
N ASP A 61 6.74 -14.17 13.70
CA ASP A 61 6.79 -15.59 13.35
C ASP A 61 5.73 -15.96 12.30
N GLU A 62 4.52 -15.41 12.44
CA GLU A 62 3.46 -15.52 11.43
C GLU A 62 3.86 -14.83 10.12
N ALA A 63 4.51 -13.66 10.20
CA ALA A 63 5.01 -12.96 9.01
C ALA A 63 6.01 -13.81 8.22
N ARG A 64 6.91 -14.54 8.90
CA ARG A 64 7.87 -15.44 8.24
C ARG A 64 7.18 -16.62 7.56
N GLN A 65 6.16 -17.17 8.19
CA GLN A 65 5.39 -18.28 7.63
C GLN A 65 4.61 -17.84 6.37
N VAL A 66 4.00 -16.66 6.42
CA VAL A 66 3.33 -16.05 5.26
C VAL A 66 4.34 -15.75 4.15
N ALA A 67 5.48 -15.13 4.47
CA ALA A 67 6.53 -14.84 3.47
C ALA A 67 7.11 -16.10 2.82
N ALA A 68 7.23 -17.21 3.56
CA ALA A 68 7.61 -18.50 3.01
C ALA A 68 6.54 -19.03 2.03
N GLY A 69 5.27 -19.02 2.46
CA GLY A 69 4.15 -19.40 1.58
C GLY A 69 4.01 -18.52 0.34
N CYS A 70 4.44 -17.26 0.40
CA CYS A 70 4.52 -16.36 -0.75
C CYS A 70 5.63 -16.74 -1.73
N ARG A 71 6.80 -17.20 -1.24
CA ARG A 71 7.89 -17.70 -2.10
C ARG A 71 7.53 -19.00 -2.81
N ASP A 72 6.80 -19.87 -2.12
CA ASP A 72 6.34 -21.14 -2.66
C ASP A 72 5.14 -20.97 -3.61
N GLY A 73 4.65 -19.75 -3.80
CA GLY A 73 3.48 -19.43 -4.63
C GLY A 73 2.14 -19.90 -4.05
N SER A 74 2.15 -20.44 -2.82
CA SER A 74 0.97 -20.92 -2.09
C SER A 74 0.10 -19.78 -1.56
N VAL A 75 0.69 -18.59 -1.35
CA VAL A 75 -0.02 -17.40 -0.88
C VAL A 75 0.08 -16.33 -1.97
N ARG A 76 -1.05 -15.97 -2.57
CA ARG A 76 -1.17 -14.86 -3.53
C ARG A 76 -2.10 -13.81 -2.95
N GLY A 77 -1.56 -12.62 -2.65
CA GLY A 77 -2.36 -11.49 -2.15
C GLY A 77 -1.51 -10.35 -1.58
N GLY A 78 -2.19 -9.29 -1.14
CA GLY A 78 -1.56 -8.11 -0.53
C GLY A 78 -0.79 -8.41 0.76
N GLU A 79 -1.02 -9.57 1.38
CA GLU A 79 -0.37 -10.00 2.62
C GLU A 79 1.12 -10.32 2.45
N CYS A 80 1.56 -10.72 1.25
CA CYS A 80 2.97 -11.01 0.98
C CYS A 80 3.83 -9.75 1.14
N ALA A 81 3.35 -8.63 0.60
CA ALA A 81 4.04 -7.35 0.69
C ALA A 81 4.08 -6.84 2.14
N THR A 82 2.96 -6.97 2.87
CA THR A 82 2.88 -6.47 4.24
C THR A 82 3.68 -7.34 5.23
N ALA A 83 3.71 -8.66 5.03
CA ALA A 83 4.53 -9.57 5.83
C ALA A 83 6.04 -9.35 5.60
N GLU A 84 6.46 -9.19 4.34
CA GLU A 84 7.88 -8.96 4.01
C GLU A 84 8.36 -7.59 4.50
N GLU A 85 7.54 -6.55 4.38
CA GLU A 85 7.84 -5.23 4.93
C GLU A 85 7.98 -5.25 6.47
N ALA A 86 7.13 -6.00 7.17
CA ALA A 86 7.21 -6.15 8.62
C ALA A 86 8.53 -6.84 9.05
N ILE A 87 8.94 -7.90 8.35
CA ILE A 87 10.22 -8.59 8.61
C ILE A 87 11.40 -7.62 8.43
N ILE A 88 11.41 -6.85 7.35
CA ILE A 88 12.49 -5.88 7.07
C ILE A 88 12.55 -4.82 8.18
N LYS A 89 11.41 -4.29 8.62
CA LYS A 89 11.37 -3.27 9.69
C LYS A 89 11.89 -3.80 11.02
N VAL A 90 11.52 -5.03 11.39
CA VAL A 90 11.99 -5.63 12.65
C VAL A 90 13.48 -5.98 12.57
N ASP A 91 13.96 -6.55 11.47
CA ASP A 91 15.40 -6.83 11.28
C ASP A 91 16.22 -5.52 11.28
N ALA A 92 15.73 -4.48 10.60
CA ALA A 92 16.36 -3.17 10.64
C ALA A 92 16.40 -2.57 12.05
N ALA A 93 15.32 -2.72 12.83
CA ALA A 93 15.27 -2.27 14.22
C ALA A 93 16.21 -3.08 15.12
N GLU A 94 16.30 -4.40 14.94
CA GLU A 94 17.18 -5.28 15.70
C GLU A 94 18.65 -5.00 15.40
N ARG A 95 19.01 -4.85 14.13
CA ARG A 95 20.36 -4.40 13.73
C ARG A 95 20.67 -3.03 14.30
N ARG A 96 19.73 -2.09 14.21
CA ARG A 96 19.88 -0.76 14.80
C ARG A 96 20.16 -0.86 16.31
N ARG A 97 19.41 -1.66 17.06
CA ARG A 97 19.66 -1.91 18.50
C ARG A 97 21.03 -2.51 18.74
N ARG A 98 21.48 -3.45 17.90
CA ARG A 98 22.81 -4.04 18.01
C ARG A 98 23.94 -3.02 17.75
N PHE A 99 23.70 -2.03 16.90
CA PHE A 99 24.66 -0.96 16.62
C PHE A 99 24.61 0.20 17.63
N LEU A 100 23.42 0.59 18.11
CA LEU A 100 23.24 1.73 19.00
C LEU A 100 23.11 1.36 20.48
N GLY A 101 23.05 0.06 20.82
CA GLY A 101 23.19 -0.48 22.17
C GLY A 101 22.10 -0.08 23.17
N ASN A 102 20.96 0.46 22.71
CA ASN A 102 19.94 1.07 23.57
C ASN A 102 18.54 0.48 23.37
#